data_AF-A0A450TJR4-F1
#
_entry.id   AF-A0A450TJR4-F1
#
_cell.length_a   1.000
_cell.length_b   1.000
_cell.length_c   1.000
_cell.angle_alpha   90.00
_cell.angle_beta   90.00
_cell.angle_gamma   90.00
#
_symmetry.space_group_name_H-M   'P 1'
#
loop_
_entity.id
_entity.type
_entity.pdbx_description
1 polymer ?
#
loop_
_entity_poly.entity_id
_entity_poly.type
_entity_poly.pdbx_seq_one_letter_code
_entity_poly.pdbx_strand_id
1 'polypeptide(L)' 'MLLDTCALLWLASGGGKLSEAVLEQITLSLVVYISAISGFEVGIR' A
#
# COMPACT_ATOMS: atom_id res chain seq x y z
N MET A 1 -9.51 -1.53 -3.28
CA MET A 1 -8.20 -2.16 -3.61
C MET A 1 -7.71 -2.97 -2.41
N LEU A 2 -6.97 -4.07 -2.61
CA LEU A 2 -6.30 -4.80 -1.52
C LEU A 2 -4.79 -4.57 -1.68
N LEU A 3 -4.12 -4.11 -0.62
CA LEU A 3 -2.68 -3.94 -0.63
C LEU A 3 -1.99 -5.13 0.02
N ASP A 4 -0.94 -5.61 -0.65
CA ASP A 4 0.00 -6.56 -0.07
C ASP A 4 1.07 -5.84 0.76
N THR A 5 1.94 -6.63 1.39
CA THR A 5 3.01 -6.13 2.24
C THR A 5 4.00 -5.24 1.49
N CYS A 6 4.32 -5.54 0.23
CA CYS A 6 5.24 -4.73 -0.57
C CYS A 6 4.67 -3.34 -0.84
N ALA A 7 3.39 -3.26 -1.19
CA ALA A 7 2.69 -1.99 -1.40
C ALA A 7 2.57 -1.18 -0.10
N LEU A 8 2.35 -1.83 1.04
CA LEU A 8 2.32 -1.15 2.34
C LEU A 8 3.69 -0.66 2.78
N LEU A 9 4.75 -1.46 2.61
CA LEU A 9 6.12 -1.04 2.87
C LEU A 9 6.52 0.15 1.99
N TRP A 10 6.10 0.13 0.72
CA TRP A 10 6.32 1.24 -0.19
C TRP A 10 5.63 2.52 0.32
N LEU A 11 4.34 2.44 0.69
CA LEU A 11 3.60 3.58 1.25
C LEU A 11 4.24 4.10 2.53
N ALA A 12 4.58 3.21 3.47
CA ALA A 12 5.13 3.58 4.77
C ALA A 12 6.56 4.14 4.68
N SER A 13 7.37 3.66 3.74
CA SER A 13 8.78 4.05 3.61
C SER A 13 9.01 5.24 2.67
N GLY A 14 7.93 5.84 2.13
CA GLY A 14 8.03 6.88 1.10
C GLY A 14 8.69 6.37 -0.19
N GLY A 15 8.49 5.09 -0.50
CA GLY A 15 9.10 4.39 -1.63
C GLY A 15 8.89 5.18 -2.93
N GLY A 16 9.89 5.19 -3.82
CA GLY A 16 10.07 6.17 -4.92
C GLY A 16 8.87 6.46 -5.84
N LYS A 17 9.01 6.28 -7.16
CA LYS A 17 7.93 6.64 -8.11
C LYS A 17 7.07 5.42 -8.39
N LEU A 18 5.83 5.40 -7.90
CA LEU A 18 4.77 4.60 -8.51
C LEU A 18 4.48 5.14 -9.92
N SER A 19 4.01 4.28 -10.81
CA SER A 19 3.46 4.76 -12.07
C SER A 19 2.19 5.58 -11.80
N GLU A 20 1.94 6.59 -12.63
CA GLU A 20 0.73 7.43 -12.52
C GLU A 20 -0.55 6.59 -12.52
N ALA A 21 -0.59 5.52 -13.34
CA ALA A 21 -1.72 4.60 -13.40
C ALA A 21 -2.01 3.92 -12.04
N VAL A 22 -0.98 3.55 -11.29
CA VAL A 22 -1.18 2.91 -9.96
C VAL A 22 -1.60 3.95 -8.93
N LEU A 23 -1.02 5.16 -8.97
CA LEU A 23 -1.44 6.26 -8.10
C LEU A 23 -2.90 6.66 -8.34
N GLU A 24 -3.32 6.71 -9.60
CA GLU A 24 -4.70 6.99 -9.97
C GLU A 24 -5.65 5.92 -9.43
N GLN A 25 -5.32 4.63 -9.58
CA GLN A 25 -6.13 3.54 -9.03
C GLN A 25 -6.25 3.57 -7.50
N ILE A 26 -5.17 3.95 -6.80
CA ILE A 26 -5.19 4.14 -5.34
C ILE A 26 -6.09 5.34 -4.99
N THR A 27 -5.93 6.47 -5.69
CA THR A 27 -6.69 7.70 -5.43
C THR A 27 -8.18 7.55 -5.68
N LEU A 28 -8.56 6.79 -6.71
CA LEU A 28 -9.96 6.49 -7.04
C LEU A 28 -10.58 5.43 -6.10
N SER A 29 -9.78 4.74 -5.29
CA SER A 29 -10.28 3.74 -4.34
C SER A 29 -10.78 4.41 -3.06
N LEU A 30 -12.11 4.47 -2.88
CA LEU A 30 -12.75 4.98 -1.65
C LEU A 30 -12.35 4.22 -0.38
N VAL A 31 -12.08 2.91 -0.51
CA VAL A 31 -11.61 2.06 0.58
C VAL A 31 -10.48 1.17 0.06
N VAL A 32 -9.42 1.13 0.85
CA VAL A 32 -8.28 0.24 0.64
C VAL A 32 -8.23 -0.74 1.80
N TYR A 33 -8.22 -2.02 1.47
CA TYR A 33 -8.15 -3.11 2.42
C TYR A 33 -6.71 -3.58 2.55
N ILE A 34 -6.39 -4.16 3.70
CA ILE A 34 -5.12 -4.82 3.96
C ILE A 34 -5.39 -6.15 4.66
N SER A 35 -4.52 -7.14 4.42
CA SER A 35 -4.47 -8.32 5.29
C SER A 35 -3.91 -7.92 6.65
N ALA A 36 -4.48 -8.47 7.73
CA ALA A 36 -3.95 -8.26 9.08
C ALA A 36 -2.48 -8.69 9.22
N ILE A 37 -2.09 -9.75 8.50
CA ILE A 37 -0.70 -10.25 8.49
C ILE A 37 0.23 -9.22 7.82
N SER A 38 -0.18 -8.65 6.68
CA SER A 38 0.60 -7.61 6.00
C SER A 38 0.72 -6.33 6.83
N GLY A 39 -0.33 -5.97 7.57
CA GLY A 39 -0.28 -4.87 8.53
C GLY A 39 0.70 -5.14 9.69
N PHE A 40 0.71 -6.37 10.20
CA PHE A 40 1.63 -6.82 11.25
C PHE A 40 3.10 -6.78 10.79
N GLU A 41 3.40 -7.23 9.57
CA GLU A 41 4.76 -7.23 9.00
C GLU A 41 5.36 -5.81 8.89
N VAL A 42 4.53 -4.79 8.70
CA VAL A 42 4.96 -3.39 8.65
C VAL A 42 5.05 -2.76 10.04
N GLY A 43 4.11 -3.07 10.94
CA GLY A 43 4.02 -2.45 12.28
C GLY A 43 5.10 -2.89 13.28
N ILE A 44 5.82 -3.97 13.00
CA ILE A 44 6.89 -4.49 13.90
C ILE A 44 8.29 -4.14 13.38
N ARG A 45 8.37 -3.41 12.26
CA ARG A 45 9.62 -2.87 11.76
C ARG A 45 10.07 -1.63 12.52
#